data_AF-A0A5N8VI17-F1
#
_entry.id   AF-A0A5N8VI17-F1
#
_cell.length_a   1.000
_cell.length_b   1.000
_cell.length_c   1.000
_cell.angle_alpha   90.00
_cell.angle_beta   90.00
_cell.angle_gamma   90.00
#
_symmetry.space_group_name_H-M   'P 1'
#
loop_
_entity.id
_entity.type
_entity.pdbx_description
1 polymer ?
#
loop_
_entity_poly.entity_id
_entity_poly.type
_entity_poly.pdbx_seq_one_letter_code
_entity_poly.pdbx_strand_id
1 'polypeptide(L)'
;MRLSHSLAPVTVAVALVLSLPYEAMPHPRVKAGEPAPRQPFGADCRTTVDGSHVVAYCHNPYADIDRVALHVECDRWWDLDVDGPAVDTGPAMTVRLAGRCWMEVRSVWISHQKR
;
A
#
# COMPACT_ATOMS: atom_id res chain seq x y z
N MET A 1 36.93 65.06 -38.82
CA MET A 1 36.12 63.82 -38.82
C MET A 1 35.65 63.57 -37.40
N ARG A 2 34.36 63.75 -37.10
CA ARG A 2 33.79 63.49 -35.76
C ARG A 2 33.42 62.01 -35.71
N LEU A 3 34.18 61.21 -34.94
CA LEU A 3 33.87 59.81 -34.69
C LEU A 3 32.61 59.72 -33.84
N SER A 4 31.61 59.03 -34.37
CA SER A 4 30.29 58.82 -33.79
C SER A 4 30.38 57.97 -32.53
N HIS A 5 30.34 58.62 -31.37
CA HIS A 5 30.05 58.01 -30.08
C HIS A 5 28.58 57.56 -30.03
N SER A 6 28.24 56.32 -30.41
CA SER A 6 26.94 55.75 -30.01
C SER A 6 26.78 54.24 -30.27
N LEU A 7 27.78 53.42 -29.95
CA LEU A 7 27.59 51.95 -29.97
C LEU A 7 27.58 51.31 -28.58
N ALA A 8 28.08 52.02 -27.56
CA ALA A 8 28.05 51.60 -26.17
C ALA A 8 26.64 51.32 -25.60
N PRO A 9 25.58 52.10 -25.90
CA PRO A 9 24.26 51.77 -25.34
C PRO A 9 23.64 50.53 -25.99
N VAL A 10 23.99 50.25 -27.24
CA VAL A 10 23.49 49.08 -27.99
C VAL A 10 24.11 47.79 -27.44
N THR A 11 25.40 47.79 -27.13
CA THR A 11 26.07 46.61 -26.57
C THR A 11 25.57 46.28 -25.16
N VAL A 12 25.32 47.28 -24.33
CA VAL A 12 24.76 47.09 -22.97
C VAL A 12 23.34 46.52 -23.04
N ALA A 13 22.49 47.04 -23.94
CA ALA A 13 21.14 46.54 -24.12
C ALA A 13 21.12 45.07 -24.56
N VAL A 14 21.98 44.69 -25.50
CA VAL A 14 22.07 43.29 -25.97
C VAL A 14 22.56 42.35 -24.86
N ALA A 15 23.55 42.77 -24.07
CA ALA A 15 24.04 41.97 -22.95
C ALA A 15 22.95 41.74 -21.88
N LEU A 16 22.09 42.73 -21.63
CA LEU A 16 20.99 42.62 -20.68
C LEU A 16 19.90 41.64 -21.15
N VAL A 17 19.60 41.64 -22.46
CA VAL A 17 18.62 40.71 -23.04
C VAL A 17 19.15 39.27 -23.03
N LEU A 18 20.44 39.07 -23.25
CA LEU A 18 21.07 37.75 -23.22
C LEU A 18 21.28 37.18 -21.81
N SER A 19 21.26 38.04 -20.78
CA SER A 19 21.38 37.63 -19.37
C SER A 19 20.03 37.46 -18.66
N LEU A 20 18.91 37.56 -19.39
CA LEU A 20 17.60 37.19 -18.88
C LEU A 20 17.61 35.70 -18.50
N PRO A 21 17.31 35.37 -17.23
CA PRO A 21 17.37 33.99 -16.77
C PRO A 21 16.32 33.15 -17.50
N TYR A 22 16.80 32.11 -18.17
CA TYR A 22 15.99 31.09 -18.86
C TYR A 22 14.99 30.38 -17.92
N GLU A 23 15.14 30.57 -16.60
CA GLU A 23 14.25 30.09 -15.54
C GLU A 23 12.82 30.66 -15.58
N ALA A 24 12.55 31.70 -16.38
CA ALA A 24 11.22 32.27 -16.54
C ALA A 24 10.33 31.52 -17.56
N MET A 25 10.82 30.44 -18.17
CA MET A 25 9.99 29.59 -19.03
C MET A 25 8.90 28.92 -18.17
N PRO A 26 7.60 29.16 -18.42
CA PRO A 26 6.55 28.48 -17.69
C PRO A 26 6.62 26.99 -18.03
N HIS A 27 7.12 26.21 -17.06
CA HIS A 27 7.09 24.77 -17.18
C HIS A 27 5.61 24.37 -17.23
N PRO A 28 5.18 23.51 -18.18
CA PRO A 28 3.82 22.99 -18.14
C PRO A 28 3.64 22.35 -16.77
N ARG A 29 2.75 22.93 -15.96
CA ARG A 29 2.32 22.32 -14.69
C ARG A 29 1.59 21.04 -15.08
N VAL A 30 2.33 19.95 -15.24
CA VAL A 30 1.76 18.62 -15.21
C VAL A 30 1.12 18.53 -13.84
N LYS A 31 -0.22 18.54 -13.79
CA LYS A 31 -0.93 18.17 -12.57
C LYS A 31 -0.32 16.84 -12.16
N ALA A 32 0.26 16.77 -10.96
CA ALA A 32 0.72 15.50 -10.41
C ALA A 32 -0.45 14.53 -10.61
N GLY A 33 -0.21 13.50 -11.44
CA GLY A 33 -1.24 12.54 -11.80
C GLY A 33 -1.88 12.05 -10.51
N GLU A 34 -3.20 11.97 -10.50
CA GLU A 34 -3.93 11.45 -9.35
C GLU A 34 -3.34 10.08 -9.00
N PRO A 35 -3.04 9.80 -7.72
CA PRO A 35 -2.41 8.54 -7.35
C PRO A 35 -3.24 7.40 -7.91
N ALA A 36 -2.56 6.45 -8.54
CA ALA A 36 -3.21 5.29 -9.14
C ALA A 36 -4.15 4.64 -8.09
N PRO A 37 -5.36 4.21 -8.50
CA PRO A 37 -6.27 3.57 -7.57
C PRO A 37 -5.56 2.40 -6.88
N ARG A 38 -5.72 2.31 -5.56
CA ARG A 38 -5.14 1.21 -4.79
C ARG A 38 -5.67 -0.10 -5.36
N GLN A 39 -4.76 -1.00 -5.72
CA GLN A 39 -5.16 -2.33 -6.18
C GLN A 39 -5.86 -3.05 -5.03
N PRO A 40 -6.94 -3.80 -5.33
CA PRO A 40 -7.63 -4.59 -4.33
C PRO A 40 -6.69 -5.65 -3.75
N PHE A 41 -6.85 -5.93 -2.45
CA PHE A 41 -5.99 -6.81 -1.66
C PHE A 41 -6.82 -7.52 -0.57
N GLY A 42 -6.38 -8.71 -0.17
CA GLY A 42 -6.97 -9.50 0.91
C GLY A 42 -7.70 -10.75 0.41
N ALA A 43 -7.26 -11.92 0.84
CA ALA A 43 -7.93 -13.18 0.61
C ALA A 43 -9.35 -13.15 1.21
N ASP A 44 -10.31 -13.74 0.50
CA ASP A 44 -11.66 -13.94 1.04
C ASP A 44 -11.66 -15.15 1.97
N CYS A 45 -11.95 -14.92 3.24
CA CYS A 45 -11.86 -15.92 4.30
C CYS A 45 -13.24 -16.25 4.88
N ARG A 46 -13.55 -17.55 4.93
CA ARG A 46 -14.73 -18.08 5.61
C ARG A 46 -14.31 -18.91 6.82
N THR A 47 -14.82 -18.52 7.98
CA THR A 47 -14.57 -19.19 9.25
C THR A 47 -15.79 -19.97 9.71
N THR A 48 -15.56 -21.16 10.24
CA THR A 48 -16.54 -22.00 10.92
C THR A 48 -16.04 -22.29 12.33
N VAL A 49 -16.92 -22.14 13.32
CA VAL A 49 -16.68 -22.51 14.72
C VAL A 49 -17.61 -23.67 15.06
N ASP A 50 -17.03 -24.75 15.58
CA ASP A 50 -17.75 -25.93 16.09
C ASP A 50 -17.30 -26.24 17.52
N GLY A 51 -18.09 -25.78 18.49
CA GLY A 51 -17.74 -25.82 19.91
C GLY A 51 -16.42 -25.11 20.19
N SER A 52 -15.40 -25.89 20.58
CA SER A 52 -14.06 -25.38 20.88
C SER A 52 -13.15 -25.28 19.65
N HIS A 53 -13.58 -25.75 18.48
CA HIS A 53 -12.74 -25.87 17.28
C HIS A 53 -13.07 -24.79 16.26
N VAL A 54 -12.03 -24.31 15.58
CA VAL A 54 -12.12 -23.28 14.56
C VAL A 54 -11.44 -23.77 13.29
N VAL A 55 -12.10 -23.59 12.15
CA VAL A 55 -11.52 -23.82 10.82
C VAL A 55 -11.81 -22.61 9.95
N ALA A 56 -10.81 -22.11 9.24
CA ALA A 56 -10.98 -21.07 8.24
C ALA A 56 -10.43 -21.53 6.89
N TYR A 57 -11.15 -21.20 5.82
CA TYR A 57 -10.67 -21.34 4.44
C TYR A 57 -10.53 -19.95 3.84
N CYS A 58 -9.33 -19.63 3.37
CA CYS A 58 -9.01 -18.34 2.76
C CYS A 58 -8.61 -18.56 1.31
N HIS A 59 -9.32 -17.92 0.37
CA HIS A 59 -9.04 -17.96 -1.06
C HIS A 59 -8.53 -16.58 -1.52
N ASN A 60 -7.37 -16.53 -2.18
CA ASN A 60 -6.83 -15.29 -2.70
C ASN A 60 -7.16 -15.11 -4.20
N PRO A 61 -8.07 -14.19 -4.58
CA PRO A 61 -8.41 -13.94 -5.98
C PRO A 61 -7.42 -12.98 -6.68
N TYR A 62 -6.41 -12.48 -5.97
CA TYR A 62 -5.50 -11.43 -6.45
C TYR A 62 -4.11 -11.97 -6.83
N ALA A 63 -3.37 -11.16 -7.59
CA ALA A 63 -2.04 -11.50 -8.10
C ALA A 63 -0.92 -11.36 -7.06
N ASP A 64 -1.13 -10.55 -6.02
CA ASP A 64 -0.19 -10.39 -4.90
C ASP A 64 -0.41 -11.48 -3.86
N ILE A 65 0.64 -11.84 -3.12
CA ILE A 65 0.53 -12.77 -1.98
C ILE A 65 -0.15 -12.04 -0.83
N ASP A 66 -1.14 -12.70 -0.24
CA ASP A 66 -1.70 -12.29 1.05
C ASP A 66 -1.28 -13.28 2.14
N ARG A 67 -0.55 -12.79 3.12
CA ARG A 67 -0.13 -13.57 4.28
C ARG A 67 -1.19 -13.47 5.38
N VAL A 68 -1.86 -14.58 5.66
CA VAL A 68 -3.00 -14.66 6.58
C VAL A 68 -2.66 -15.39 7.87
N ALA A 69 -3.19 -14.94 9.00
CA ALA A 69 -3.07 -15.63 10.29
C ALA A 69 -4.42 -15.74 10.99
N LEU A 70 -4.68 -16.90 11.58
CA LEU A 70 -5.89 -17.17 12.37
C LEU A 70 -5.66 -16.79 13.83
N HIS A 71 -6.59 -16.03 14.40
CA HIS A 71 -6.60 -15.64 15.80
C HIS A 71 -7.90 -16.11 16.44
N VAL A 72 -7.80 -16.74 17.62
CA VAL A 72 -8.93 -17.27 18.36
C VAL A 72 -8.87 -16.75 19.80
N GLU A 73 -9.88 -15.99 20.21
CA GLU A 73 -10.07 -15.59 21.59
C GLU A 73 -10.92 -16.64 22.31
N CYS A 74 -10.45 -17.12 23.45
CA CYS A 74 -11.13 -18.13 24.25
C CYS A 74 -12.01 -17.47 25.34
N ASP A 75 -13.14 -18.11 25.67
CA ASP A 75 -14.13 -17.46 26.55
C ASP A 75 -13.74 -17.48 28.03
N ARG A 76 -12.88 -18.41 28.43
CA ARG A 76 -12.47 -18.54 29.83
C ARG A 76 -11.11 -17.90 30.03
N TRP A 77 -10.95 -17.10 31.08
CA TRP A 77 -9.69 -16.41 31.39
C TRP A 77 -8.48 -17.35 31.60
N TRP A 78 -8.74 -18.62 31.92
CA TRP A 78 -7.71 -19.65 32.11
C TRP A 78 -7.43 -20.43 30.83
N ASP A 79 -8.25 -20.27 29.79
CA ASP A 79 -8.06 -20.86 28.47
C ASP A 79 -7.40 -19.79 27.60
N LEU A 80 -6.13 -20.01 27.24
CA LEU A 80 -5.33 -18.98 26.59
C LEU A 80 -5.72 -18.82 25.13
N ASP A 81 -5.83 -17.57 24.69
CA ASP A 81 -6.04 -17.22 23.29
C ASP A 81 -4.97 -17.84 22.39
N VAL A 82 -5.38 -18.18 21.15
CA VAL A 82 -4.53 -18.87 20.19
C VAL A 82 -4.25 -17.98 18.99
N ASP A 83 -2.98 -17.61 18.84
CA ASP A 83 -2.44 -16.99 17.64
C ASP A 83 -1.77 -18.05 16.76
N GLY A 84 -2.38 -18.32 15.61
CA GLY A 84 -1.86 -19.25 14.62
C GLY A 84 -0.68 -18.69 13.82
N PRO A 85 0.14 -19.56 13.21
CA PRO A 85 1.21 -19.11 12.33
C PRO A 85 0.63 -18.40 11.09
N ALA A 86 1.33 -17.36 10.64
CA ALA A 86 0.98 -16.65 9.42
C ALA A 86 1.40 -17.45 8.18
N VAL A 87 0.44 -17.72 7.28
CA VAL A 87 0.56 -18.56 6.09
C VAL A 87 0.41 -17.72 4.84
N ASP A 88 1.31 -17.89 3.87
CA ASP A 88 1.21 -17.21 2.58
C ASP A 88 0.11 -17.84 1.71
N THR A 89 -0.86 -17.04 1.29
CA THR A 89 -1.92 -17.40 0.34
C THR A 89 -1.58 -16.78 -1.01
N GLY A 90 -0.96 -17.57 -1.89
CA GLY A 90 -0.58 -17.11 -3.23
C GLY A 90 -1.76 -16.92 -4.19
N PRO A 91 -1.50 -16.47 -5.42
CA PRO A 91 -2.55 -16.17 -6.39
C PRO A 91 -3.40 -17.38 -6.75
N ALA A 92 -4.72 -17.20 -6.72
CA ALA A 92 -5.72 -18.25 -6.96
C ALA A 92 -5.58 -19.48 -6.04
N MET A 93 -4.87 -19.36 -4.91
CA MET A 93 -4.72 -20.42 -3.93
C MET A 93 -5.80 -20.36 -2.86
N THR A 94 -6.13 -21.53 -2.31
CA THR A 94 -6.94 -21.66 -1.09
C THR A 94 -6.11 -22.32 0.00
N VAL A 95 -6.04 -21.70 1.16
CA VAL A 95 -5.39 -22.27 2.35
C VAL A 95 -6.43 -22.61 3.42
N ARG A 96 -6.09 -23.59 4.26
CA ARG A 96 -6.88 -23.98 5.43
C ARG A 96 -6.10 -23.65 6.70
N LEU A 97 -6.73 -22.88 7.58
CA LEU A 97 -6.23 -22.58 8.92
C LEU A 97 -7.09 -23.32 9.94
N ALA A 98 -6.50 -23.72 11.06
CA ALA A 98 -7.24 -24.35 12.15
C ALA A 98 -6.66 -23.93 13.50
N GLY A 99 -7.54 -23.83 14.48
CA GLY A 99 -7.22 -23.50 15.86
C GLY A 99 -8.28 -24.09 16.79
N ARG A 100 -8.03 -24.05 18.10
CA ARG A 100 -9.02 -24.48 19.09
C ARG A 100 -8.76 -23.83 20.44
N CYS A 101 -9.83 -23.62 21.19
CA CYS A 101 -9.77 -23.39 22.63
C CYS A 101 -9.84 -24.72 23.38
N TRP A 102 -9.47 -24.74 24.65
CA TRP A 102 -9.80 -25.85 25.53
C TRP A 102 -11.32 -25.98 25.68
N MET A 103 -12.00 -24.89 26.04
CA MET A 103 -13.44 -24.85 26.32
C MET A 103 -14.20 -24.13 25.21
N GLU A 104 -14.80 -22.97 25.43
CA GLU A 104 -15.59 -22.27 24.41
C GLU A 104 -14.78 -21.19 23.69
N VAL A 105 -15.01 -21.04 22.39
CA VAL A 105 -14.49 -19.92 21.60
C VAL A 105 -15.35 -18.69 21.85
N ARG A 106 -14.73 -17.55 22.17
CA ARG A 106 -15.42 -16.26 22.28
C ARG A 106 -15.47 -15.51 20.96
N SER A 107 -14.32 -15.38 20.29
CA SER A 107 -14.22 -14.63 19.04
C SER A 107 -13.13 -15.20 18.12
N VAL A 108 -13.26 -14.94 16.82
CA VAL A 108 -12.31 -15.39 15.81
C VAL A 108 -12.13 -14.30 14.75
N TRP A 109 -10.89 -14.04 14.36
CA TRP A 109 -10.59 -13.16 13.22
C TRP A 109 -9.37 -13.65 12.43
N ILE A 110 -9.28 -13.18 11.19
CA ILE A 110 -8.12 -13.38 10.32
C ILE A 110 -7.41 -12.04 10.16
N SER A 111 -6.10 -12.02 10.37
CA SER A 111 -5.26 -10.88 9.97
C SER A 111 -4.70 -11.11 8.57
N HIS A 112 -4.48 -10.01 7.84
CA HIS A 112 -3.98 -9.99 6.47
C HIS A 112 -2.74 -9.11 6.39
N GLN A 113 -1.73 -9.57 5.66
CA GLN A 113 -0.49 -8.83 5.46
C GLN A 113 -0.05 -8.94 4.00
N LYS A 114 0.05 -7.79 3.34
CA LYS A 114 0.56 -7.71 1.97
C LYS A 114 2.05 -8.06 1.92
N ARG A 115 2.42 -8.95 1.01
CA ARG A 115 3.80 -9.41 0.75
C ARG A 115 4.34 -8.85 -0.56
#